data_AF-A0A497B903-F1
#
_entry.id   AF-A0A497B903-F1
#
_cell.length_a   1.000
_cell.length_b   1.000
_cell.length_c   1.000
_cell.angle_alpha   90.00
_cell.angle_beta   90.00
_cell.angle_gamma   90.00
#
_symmetry.space_group_name_H-M   'P 1'
#
loop_
_entity.id
_entity.type
_entity.pdbx_description
1 polymer ?
#
loop_
_entity_poly.entity_id
_entity_poly.type
_entity_poly.pdbx_seq_one_letter_code
_entity_poly.pdbx_strand_id
1 'polypeptide(L)'
;MAFGSLQREKLAEKMMPILLVIALAGYWAPWVNHKAVALVLTGLDMGEYVKFLPQVRSGEVRLIREVFYLPLFCSSISLTLLALNSRFRYYVLMRGLMLFLAWTMALAMLPPVWTPRLLLQPEFRKQTLAIGICLLLPGLYPWLRNLPPRAVALAVGSLALPALILPMLSFRKVLPFIAQLYGHPLTPGWGVYLMGIGFGGVVILALIEGMKPSY
;
A
#
# COMPACT_ATOMS: atom_id res chain seq x y z
N MET A 1 -32.68 13.14 10.35
CA MET A 1 -31.40 13.27 9.62
C MET A 1 -30.17 12.77 10.40
N ALA A 2 -30.13 12.83 11.74
CA ALA A 2 -28.97 12.37 12.55
C ALA A 2 -28.71 10.84 12.52
N PHE A 3 -29.72 10.01 12.23
CA PHE A 3 -29.56 8.55 12.18
C PHE A 3 -28.67 8.11 10.99
N GLY A 4 -28.76 8.80 9.85
CA GLY A 4 -27.98 8.49 8.65
C GLY A 4 -26.51 8.87 8.74
N SER A 5 -26.16 9.95 9.46
CA SER A 5 -24.76 10.37 9.64
C SER A 5 -24.00 9.40 10.56
N LEU A 6 -24.64 8.97 11.65
CA LEU A 6 -24.06 8.06 12.65
C LEU A 6 -23.82 6.65 12.11
N GLN A 7 -24.69 6.17 11.21
CA GLN A 7 -24.53 4.88 10.54
C GLN A 7 -23.40 4.90 9.50
N ARG A 8 -23.17 6.04 8.83
CA ARG A 8 -22.09 6.22 7.86
C ARG A 8 -20.71 6.33 8.52
N GLU A 9 -20.57 7.02 9.65
CA GLU A 9 -19.31 7.07 10.40
C GLU A 9 -18.84 5.68 10.85
N LYS A 10 -19.78 4.88 11.39
CA LYS A 10 -19.50 3.49 11.76
C LYS A 10 -19.13 2.61 10.57
N LEU A 11 -19.64 2.94 9.37
CA LEU A 11 -19.29 2.23 8.14
C LEU A 11 -17.84 2.52 7.74
N ALA A 12 -17.43 3.79 7.68
CA ALA A 12 -16.06 4.16 7.33
C ALA A 12 -15.04 3.57 8.32
N GLU A 13 -15.31 3.66 9.62
CA GLU A 13 -14.50 3.05 10.68
C GLU A 13 -14.31 1.54 10.45
N LYS A 14 -15.38 0.79 10.16
CA LYS A 14 -15.25 -0.67 9.97
C LYS A 14 -14.64 -1.04 8.61
N MET A 15 -14.99 -0.32 7.56
CA MET A 15 -14.66 -0.71 6.19
C MET A 15 -13.24 -0.33 5.78
N MET A 16 -12.69 0.79 6.26
CA MET A 16 -11.33 1.22 5.91
C MET A 16 -10.26 0.14 6.19
N PRO A 17 -10.15 -0.44 7.40
CA PRO A 17 -9.15 -1.49 7.65
C PRO A 17 -9.40 -2.74 6.79
N ILE A 18 -10.65 -3.11 6.53
CA ILE A 18 -10.99 -4.27 5.69
C ILE A 18 -10.54 -4.03 4.25
N LEU A 19 -10.80 -2.84 3.70
CA LEU A 19 -10.40 -2.48 2.34
C LEU A 19 -8.88 -2.39 2.19
N LEU A 20 -8.16 -1.93 3.23
CA LEU A 20 -6.70 -2.00 3.27
C LEU A 20 -6.20 -3.45 3.26
N VAL A 21 -6.84 -4.35 4.02
CA VAL A 21 -6.49 -5.79 3.99
C VAL A 21 -6.77 -6.40 2.62
N ILE A 22 -7.89 -6.06 1.97
CA ILE A 22 -8.20 -6.47 0.60
C ILE A 22 -7.12 -5.95 -0.36
N ALA A 23 -6.71 -4.69 -0.21
CA ALA A 23 -5.67 -4.09 -1.04
C ALA A 23 -4.34 -4.87 -0.89
N LEU A 24 -3.94 -5.17 0.34
CA LEU A 24 -2.73 -5.92 0.66
C LEU A 24 -2.81 -7.38 0.19
N ALA A 25 -3.97 -8.02 0.28
CA ALA A 25 -4.17 -9.36 -0.27
C ALA A 25 -3.97 -9.35 -1.80
N GLY A 26 -4.48 -8.33 -2.49
CA GLY A 26 -4.22 -8.13 -3.92
C GLY A 26 -2.76 -7.81 -4.24
N TYR A 27 -2.08 -7.07 -3.37
CA TYR A 27 -0.65 -6.76 -3.54
C TYR A 27 0.22 -8.03 -3.49
N TRP A 28 -0.06 -8.94 -2.54
CA TRP A 28 0.65 -10.21 -2.41
C TRP A 28 0.19 -11.30 -3.37
N ALA A 29 -0.94 -11.08 -4.05
CA ALA A 29 -1.45 -11.98 -5.07
C ALA A 29 -0.65 -11.87 -6.39
N PRO A 30 -0.84 -12.82 -7.32
CA PRO A 30 -0.25 -12.75 -8.65
C PRO A 30 -0.65 -11.48 -9.41
N TRP A 31 0.36 -10.69 -9.77
CA TRP A 31 0.27 -9.59 -10.73
C TRP A 31 0.62 -10.04 -12.13
N VAL A 32 1.55 -10.99 -12.25
CA VAL A 32 1.78 -11.77 -13.46
C VAL A 32 1.49 -13.22 -13.15
N ASN A 33 0.50 -13.79 -13.84
CA ASN A 33 0.19 -15.21 -13.72
C ASN A 33 1.08 -16.03 -14.63
N HIS A 34 1.53 -17.18 -14.13
CA HIS A 34 2.25 -18.16 -14.92
C HIS A 34 1.97 -19.58 -14.41
N LYS A 35 2.04 -20.58 -15.29
CA LYS A 35 1.83 -22.00 -14.91
C LYS A 35 2.93 -22.51 -13.97
N ALA A 36 4.16 -22.09 -14.25
CA ALA A 36 5.31 -22.39 -13.39
C ALA A 36 5.35 -21.39 -12.22
N VAL A 37 5.32 -21.90 -10.99
CA VAL A 37 5.26 -21.10 -9.75
C VAL A 37 6.41 -20.09 -9.64
N ALA A 38 7.61 -20.46 -10.10
CA ALA A 38 8.79 -19.60 -10.06
C ALA A 38 8.71 -18.35 -10.97
N LEU A 39 7.73 -18.30 -11.87
CA LEU A 39 7.49 -17.19 -12.80
C LEU A 39 6.23 -16.40 -12.45
N VAL A 40 5.58 -16.72 -11.32
CA VAL A 40 4.51 -15.90 -10.77
C VAL A 40 5.16 -14.70 -10.10
N LEU A 41 4.78 -13.49 -10.52
CA LEU A 41 5.28 -12.25 -9.91
C LEU A 41 4.16 -11.58 -9.12
N THR A 42 4.44 -11.29 -7.85
CA THR A 42 3.58 -10.48 -6.97
C THR A 42 3.89 -8.99 -7.11
N GLY A 43 3.07 -8.14 -6.48
CA GLY A 43 3.34 -6.71 -6.40
C GLY A 43 4.66 -6.37 -5.69
N LEU A 44 5.08 -7.19 -4.72
CA LEU A 44 6.39 -7.05 -4.08
C LEU A 44 7.52 -7.36 -5.05
N ASP A 45 7.43 -8.49 -5.75
CA ASP A 45 8.48 -8.94 -6.65
C ASP A 45 8.78 -7.89 -7.72
N MET A 46 7.77 -7.14 -8.15
CA MET A 46 7.93 -6.03 -9.10
C MET A 46 8.91 -4.96 -8.62
N GLY A 47 9.08 -4.72 -7.31
CA GLY A 47 10.03 -3.76 -6.78
C GLY A 47 11.49 -4.11 -7.09
N GLU A 48 11.80 -5.41 -7.20
CA GLU A 48 13.14 -5.91 -7.51
C GLU A 48 13.24 -6.39 -8.96
N TYR A 49 12.27 -7.15 -9.44
CA TYR A 49 12.30 -7.83 -10.74
C TYR A 49 12.51 -6.86 -11.92
N VAL A 50 11.83 -5.71 -11.90
CA VAL A 50 11.88 -4.74 -13.01
C VAL A 50 13.26 -4.17 -13.27
N LYS A 51 14.16 -4.16 -12.26
CA LYS A 51 15.53 -3.66 -12.42
C LYS A 51 16.39 -4.58 -13.30
N PHE A 52 15.96 -5.82 -13.47
CA PHE A 52 16.66 -6.81 -14.29
C PHE A 52 16.20 -6.81 -15.75
N LEU A 53 15.12 -6.11 -16.09
CA LEU A 53 14.64 -6.01 -17.47
C LEU A 53 15.68 -5.29 -18.35
N PRO A 54 16.05 -5.85 -19.51
CA PRO A 54 17.04 -5.24 -20.40
C PRO A 54 16.73 -3.78 -20.76
N GLN A 55 15.46 -3.46 -21.00
CA GLN A 55 14.98 -2.13 -21.41
C GLN A 55 15.06 -1.10 -20.27
N VAL A 56 14.94 -1.53 -19.01
CA VAL A 56 15.15 -0.65 -17.85
C VAL A 56 16.64 -0.41 -17.64
N ARG A 57 17.46 -1.45 -17.82
CA ARG A 57 18.93 -1.36 -17.70
C ARG A 57 19.58 -0.53 -18.81
N SER A 58 19.06 -0.61 -20.03
CA SER A 58 19.52 0.20 -21.16
C SER A 58 19.07 1.67 -21.06
N GLY A 59 18.13 1.98 -20.15
CA GLY A 59 17.56 3.32 -20.00
C GLY A 59 16.48 3.67 -21.03
N GLU A 60 16.09 2.72 -21.88
CA GLU A 60 14.96 2.85 -22.82
C GLU A 60 13.65 3.13 -22.09
N VAL A 61 13.45 2.46 -20.95
CA VAL A 61 12.29 2.65 -20.07
C VAL A 61 12.74 3.24 -18.74
N ARG A 62 12.38 4.50 -18.50
CA ARG A 62 12.61 5.15 -17.19
C ARG A 62 11.56 4.69 -16.19
N LEU A 63 12.00 4.03 -15.13
CA LEU A 63 11.16 3.47 -14.09
C LEU A 63 11.72 3.78 -12.70
N ILE A 64 10.85 4.22 -11.78
CA ILE A 64 11.19 4.39 -10.37
C ILE A 64 10.70 3.14 -9.65
N ARG A 65 11.61 2.23 -9.30
CA ARG A 65 11.27 0.93 -8.71
C ARG A 65 10.50 1.06 -7.39
N GLU A 66 10.80 2.10 -6.61
CA GLU A 66 10.25 2.31 -5.28
C GLU A 66 8.74 2.56 -5.31
N VAL A 67 8.18 2.89 -6.48
CA VAL A 67 6.75 3.01 -6.69
C VAL A 67 6.01 1.70 -6.38
N PHE A 68 6.63 0.53 -6.61
CA PHE A 68 6.03 -0.76 -6.27
C PHE A 68 5.99 -1.03 -4.76
N TYR A 69 6.73 -0.27 -3.95
CA TYR A 69 6.66 -0.33 -2.49
C TYR A 69 5.62 0.62 -1.89
N LEU A 70 5.01 1.51 -2.69
CA LEU A 70 3.98 2.45 -2.20
C LEU A 70 2.77 1.76 -1.56
N PRO A 71 2.23 0.64 -2.10
CA PRO A 71 1.17 -0.11 -1.42
C PRO A 71 1.51 -0.48 0.02
N LEU A 72 2.75 -0.94 0.27
CA LEU A 72 3.22 -1.31 1.61
C LEU A 72 3.39 -0.08 2.50
N PHE A 73 4.10 0.94 2.01
CA PHE A 73 4.36 2.18 2.73
C PHE A 73 3.06 2.89 3.15
N CYS A 74 2.16 3.13 2.18
CA CYS A 74 0.90 3.82 2.41
C CYS A 74 -0.04 3.01 3.31
N SER A 75 -0.08 1.68 3.17
CA SER A 75 -0.88 0.82 4.07
C SER A 75 -0.34 0.82 5.48
N SER A 76 0.99 0.78 5.66
CA SER A 76 1.64 0.84 6.97
C SER A 76 1.29 2.13 7.73
N ILE A 77 1.40 3.28 7.05
CA ILE A 77 1.00 4.58 7.63
C ILE A 77 -0.50 4.59 7.90
N SER A 78 -1.32 4.14 6.95
CA SER A 78 -2.79 4.18 7.09
C SER A 78 -3.28 3.32 8.26
N LEU A 79 -2.78 2.10 8.39
CA LEU A 79 -3.09 1.19 9.50
C LEU A 79 -2.63 1.78 10.84
N THR A 80 -1.48 2.44 10.88
CA THR A 80 -0.99 3.13 12.09
C THR A 80 -1.91 4.28 12.49
N LEU A 81 -2.31 5.13 11.53
CA LEU A 81 -3.23 6.24 11.78
C LEU A 81 -4.59 5.75 12.30
N LEU A 82 -5.13 4.68 11.70
CA LEU A 82 -6.39 4.07 12.14
C LEU A 82 -6.27 3.45 13.54
N ALA A 83 -5.20 2.71 13.81
CA ALA A 83 -5.00 2.01 15.07
C ALA A 83 -4.78 2.93 16.27
N LEU A 84 -4.07 4.04 16.07
CA LEU A 84 -3.69 4.96 17.14
C LEU A 84 -4.75 6.00 17.46
N ASN A 85 -5.66 6.29 16.54
CA ASN A 85 -6.73 7.24 16.79
C ASN A 85 -7.71 6.72 17.86
N SER A 86 -7.91 7.49 18.94
CA SER A 86 -8.77 7.14 20.08
C SER A 86 -10.25 7.35 19.80
N ARG A 87 -10.60 8.15 18.79
CA ARG A 87 -12.00 8.43 18.41
C ARG A 87 -12.63 7.25 17.66
N PHE A 88 -11.82 6.44 16.97
CA PHE A 88 -12.27 5.13 16.48
C PHE A 88 -12.31 4.15 17.65
N ARG A 89 -13.47 3.53 17.89
CA ARG A 89 -13.73 2.64 19.04
C ARG A 89 -13.32 1.20 18.72
N TYR A 90 -12.15 1.01 18.11
CA TYR A 90 -11.59 -0.32 17.89
C TYR A 90 -11.22 -0.99 19.21
N TYR A 91 -11.55 -2.29 19.31
CA TYR A 91 -11.06 -3.16 20.38
C TYR A 91 -9.53 -3.20 20.40
N VAL A 92 -8.95 -3.38 21.59
CA VAL A 92 -7.49 -3.41 21.80
C VAL A 92 -6.81 -4.46 20.91
N LEU A 93 -7.41 -5.64 20.76
CA LEU A 93 -6.89 -6.69 19.87
C LEU A 93 -6.81 -6.20 18.41
N MET A 94 -7.86 -5.55 17.90
CA MET A 94 -7.88 -5.02 16.53
C MET A 94 -6.81 -3.94 16.33
N ARG A 95 -6.60 -3.07 17.32
CA ARG A 95 -5.51 -2.07 17.31
C ARG A 95 -4.14 -2.75 17.24
N GLY A 96 -3.92 -3.78 18.07
CA GLY A 96 -2.70 -4.58 18.06
C GLY A 96 -2.46 -5.25 16.72
N LEU A 97 -3.49 -5.87 16.12
CA LEU A 97 -3.41 -6.49 14.79
C LEU A 97 -3.06 -5.48 13.69
N MET A 98 -3.69 -4.30 13.69
CA MET A 98 -3.39 -3.25 12.72
C MET A 98 -1.95 -2.74 12.85
N LEU A 99 -1.44 -2.55 14.08
CA LEU A 99 -0.05 -2.13 14.31
C LEU A 99 0.94 -3.21 13.91
N PHE A 100 0.65 -4.47 14.26
CA PHE A 100 1.46 -5.61 13.83
C PHE A 100 1.53 -5.71 12.31
N LEU A 101 0.39 -5.56 11.63
CA LEU A 101 0.34 -5.57 10.18
C LEU A 101 1.08 -4.36 9.60
N ALA A 102 0.95 -3.17 10.20
CA ALA A 102 1.67 -1.98 9.77
C ALA A 102 3.20 -2.17 9.83
N TRP A 103 3.72 -2.74 10.91
CA TRP A 103 5.14 -3.10 11.02
C TRP A 103 5.55 -4.18 10.04
N THR A 104 4.71 -5.20 9.83
CA THR A 104 4.96 -6.24 8.84
C THR A 104 5.09 -5.63 7.44
N MET A 105 4.21 -4.70 7.06
CA MET A 105 4.28 -4.01 5.77
C MET A 105 5.52 -3.12 5.66
N ALA A 106 5.94 -2.49 6.76
CA ALA A 106 7.19 -1.74 6.80
C ALA A 106 8.39 -2.65 6.54
N LEU A 107 8.48 -3.78 7.25
CA LEU A 107 9.58 -4.73 7.13
C LEU A 107 9.56 -5.50 5.80
N ALA A 108 8.39 -5.71 5.19
CA ALA A 108 8.27 -6.32 3.88
C ALA A 108 8.91 -5.49 2.76
N MET A 109 9.13 -4.19 2.99
CA MET A 109 9.92 -3.36 2.09
C MET A 109 11.44 -3.58 2.26
N LEU A 110 11.93 -4.51 3.07
CA LEU A 110 13.37 -4.81 3.09
C LEU A 110 13.77 -5.54 1.80
N PRO A 111 15.01 -5.31 1.29
CA PRO A 111 15.50 -6.12 0.19
C PRO A 111 15.59 -7.60 0.61
N PRO A 112 15.41 -8.56 -0.31
CA PRO A 112 15.36 -9.99 0.01
C PRO A 112 16.59 -10.49 0.79
N VAL A 113 17.76 -9.92 0.46
CA VAL A 113 18.98 -10.06 1.24
C VAL A 113 19.31 -8.69 1.79
N TRP A 114 19.30 -8.53 3.12
CA TRP A 114 19.58 -7.27 3.76
C TRP A 114 20.71 -7.39 4.78
N THR A 115 21.55 -6.36 4.82
CA THR A 115 22.50 -6.12 5.90
C THR A 115 22.47 -4.63 6.23
N PRO A 116 22.84 -4.20 7.45
CA PRO A 116 22.89 -2.77 7.79
C PRO A 116 23.76 -1.96 6.83
N ARG A 117 24.87 -2.53 6.33
CA ARG A 117 25.74 -1.88 5.35
C ARG A 117 25.07 -1.71 3.98
N LEU A 118 24.28 -2.70 3.55
CA LEU A 118 23.54 -2.63 2.28
C LEU A 118 22.50 -1.50 2.31
N LEU A 119 21.78 -1.35 3.44
CA LEU A 119 20.73 -0.33 3.60
C LEU A 119 21.24 1.12 3.56
N LEU A 120 22.55 1.32 3.73
CA LEU A 120 23.20 2.64 3.63
C LEU A 120 23.58 3.02 2.18
N GLN A 121 23.57 2.05 1.26
CA GLN A 121 23.90 2.29 -0.14
C GLN A 121 22.88 3.22 -0.80
N PRO A 122 23.30 4.10 -1.74
CA PRO A 122 22.42 5.08 -2.37
C PRO A 122 21.14 4.49 -2.96
N GLU A 123 21.23 3.25 -3.47
CA GLU A 123 20.11 2.48 -4.02
C GLU A 123 18.96 2.31 -3.00
N PHE A 124 19.28 2.01 -1.74
CA PHE A 124 18.30 1.66 -0.71
C PHE A 124 17.95 2.81 0.23
N ARG A 125 18.63 3.96 0.17
CA ARG A 125 18.43 5.07 1.13
C ARG A 125 16.97 5.52 1.24
N LYS A 126 16.27 5.66 0.11
CA LYS A 126 14.84 6.07 0.11
C LYS A 126 13.95 5.02 0.76
N GLN A 127 14.22 3.75 0.48
CA GLN A 127 13.52 2.60 1.04
C GLN A 127 13.78 2.48 2.54
N THR A 128 15.04 2.58 2.98
CA THR A 128 15.43 2.62 4.40
C THR A 128 14.76 3.76 5.14
N LEU A 129 14.70 4.97 4.55
CA LEU A 129 14.01 6.10 5.14
C LEU A 129 12.50 5.83 5.27
N ALA A 130 11.86 5.30 4.22
CA ALA A 130 10.44 4.95 4.24
C ALA A 130 10.12 3.92 5.33
N ILE A 131 10.94 2.88 5.48
CA ILE A 131 10.83 1.89 6.56
C ILE A 131 10.96 2.56 7.93
N GLY A 132 11.98 3.41 8.11
CA GLY A 132 12.19 4.14 9.36
C GLY A 132 11.00 5.01 9.75
N ILE A 133 10.43 5.75 8.78
CA ILE A 133 9.21 6.54 8.98
C ILE A 133 8.07 5.64 9.47
N CYS A 134 7.80 4.53 8.78
CA CYS A 134 6.73 3.60 9.16
C CYS A 134 6.91 3.00 10.58
N LEU A 135 8.14 2.60 10.92
CA LEU A 135 8.43 1.97 12.22
C LEU A 135 8.38 2.96 13.39
N LEU A 136 8.77 4.22 13.16
CA LEU A 136 8.80 5.27 14.19
C LEU A 136 7.46 6.00 14.34
N LEU A 137 6.59 5.96 13.32
CA LEU A 137 5.30 6.63 13.32
C LEU A 137 4.44 6.33 14.57
N PRO A 138 4.41 5.10 15.12
CA PRO A 138 3.67 4.85 16.35
C PRO A 138 4.14 5.64 17.56
N GLY A 139 5.41 6.06 17.60
CA GLY A 139 5.95 6.95 18.62
C GLY A 139 5.30 8.33 18.63
N LEU A 140 4.61 8.71 17.55
CA LEU A 140 3.82 9.94 17.48
C LEU A 140 2.40 9.80 18.06
N TYR A 141 2.12 8.73 18.81
CA TYR A 141 0.81 8.46 19.42
C TYR A 141 0.13 9.67 20.08
N PRO A 142 0.79 10.50 20.92
CA PRO A 142 0.13 11.62 21.60
C PRO A 142 -0.52 12.63 20.64
N TRP A 143 0.09 12.82 19.46
CA TRP A 143 -0.40 13.73 18.43
C TRP A 143 -1.44 13.06 17.52
N LEU A 144 -1.25 11.78 17.20
CA LEU A 144 -2.13 11.05 16.27
C LEU A 144 -3.45 10.63 16.91
N ARG A 145 -3.48 10.42 18.24
CA ARG A 145 -4.65 9.84 18.93
C ARG A 145 -5.91 10.69 18.81
N ASN A 146 -5.80 12.02 18.80
CA ASN A 146 -6.94 12.92 18.90
C ASN A 146 -7.38 13.54 17.58
N LEU A 147 -6.77 13.12 16.46
CA LEU A 147 -7.10 13.64 15.14
C LEU A 147 -8.60 13.47 14.83
N PRO A 148 -9.26 14.47 14.20
CA PRO A 148 -10.64 14.33 13.75
C PRO A 148 -10.76 13.11 12.80
N PRO A 149 -11.82 12.28 12.91
CA PRO A 149 -11.97 11.09 12.08
C PRO A 149 -11.95 11.41 10.58
N ARG A 150 -12.53 12.56 10.20
CA ARG A 150 -12.49 13.08 8.83
C ARG A 150 -11.07 13.38 8.35
N ALA A 151 -10.22 13.95 9.20
CA ALA A 151 -8.83 14.22 8.85
C ALA A 151 -8.06 12.91 8.65
N VAL A 152 -8.28 11.90 9.50
CA VAL A 152 -7.68 10.57 9.31
C VAL A 152 -8.19 9.91 8.02
N ALA A 153 -9.49 9.94 7.77
CA ALA A 153 -10.09 9.40 6.55
C ALA A 153 -9.48 10.04 5.29
N LEU A 154 -9.38 11.37 5.25
CA LEU A 154 -8.77 12.11 4.14
C LEU A 154 -7.28 11.82 3.99
N ALA A 155 -6.54 11.70 5.09
CA ALA A 155 -5.12 11.33 5.06
C ALA A 155 -4.93 9.92 4.48
N VAL A 156 -5.71 8.95 4.96
CA VAL A 156 -5.71 7.56 4.46
C VAL A 156 -6.11 7.49 2.99
N GLY A 157 -7.15 8.23 2.58
CA GLY A 157 -7.54 8.35 1.17
C GLY A 157 -6.45 8.96 0.29
N SER A 158 -5.80 10.02 0.79
CA SER A 158 -4.68 10.68 0.10
C SER A 158 -3.47 9.76 -0.05
N LEU A 159 -3.23 8.86 0.91
CA LEU A 159 -2.19 7.83 0.83
C LEU A 159 -2.59 6.69 -0.12
N ALA A 160 -3.87 6.31 -0.14
CA ALA A 160 -4.38 5.25 -1.00
C ALA A 160 -4.32 5.61 -2.50
N LEU A 161 -4.50 6.89 -2.85
CA LEU A 161 -4.41 7.36 -4.24
C LEU A 161 -3.08 7.03 -4.94
N PRO A 162 -1.90 7.48 -4.44
CA PRO A 162 -0.62 7.14 -5.07
C PRO A 162 -0.31 5.64 -4.96
N ALA A 163 -0.72 4.97 -3.89
CA ALA A 163 -0.58 3.52 -3.73
C ALA A 163 -1.40 2.72 -4.76
N LEU A 164 -2.50 3.27 -5.25
CA LEU A 164 -3.31 2.71 -6.32
C LEU A 164 -2.69 3.02 -7.69
N ILE A 165 -2.51 4.31 -7.98
CA ILE A 165 -2.29 4.79 -9.35
C ILE A 165 -0.88 4.49 -9.81
N LEU A 166 0.13 4.85 -9.01
CA LEU A 166 1.52 4.82 -9.46
C LEU A 166 2.02 3.41 -9.77
N PRO A 167 1.83 2.38 -8.91
CA PRO A 167 2.28 1.03 -9.24
C PRO A 167 1.50 0.42 -10.40
N MET A 168 0.20 0.76 -10.58
CA MET A 168 -0.56 0.30 -11.74
C MET A 168 -0.04 0.89 -13.06
N LEU A 169 0.27 2.19 -13.08
CA LEU A 169 0.87 2.83 -14.26
C LEU A 169 2.25 2.27 -14.57
N SER A 170 3.09 2.09 -13.55
CA SER A 170 4.41 1.47 -13.69
C SER A 170 4.32 0.03 -14.17
N PHE A 171 3.38 -0.76 -13.62
CA PHE A 171 3.14 -2.14 -14.04
C PHE A 171 2.74 -2.22 -15.51
N ARG A 172 1.79 -1.39 -15.95
CA ARG A 172 1.34 -1.36 -17.34
C ARG A 172 2.47 -1.03 -18.32
N LYS A 173 3.42 -0.17 -17.91
CA LYS A 173 4.60 0.15 -18.73
C LYS A 173 5.54 -1.04 -18.89
N VAL A 174 5.73 -1.84 -17.85
CA VAL A 174 6.70 -2.95 -17.88
C VAL A 174 6.12 -4.26 -18.40
N LEU A 175 4.80 -4.48 -18.28
CA LEU A 175 4.13 -5.72 -18.66
C LEU A 175 4.45 -6.23 -20.08
N PRO A 176 4.51 -5.39 -21.14
CA PRO A 176 4.87 -5.86 -22.47
C PRO A 176 6.28 -6.46 -22.57
N PHE A 177 7.24 -5.90 -21.82
CA PHE A 177 8.62 -6.39 -21.81
C PHE A 177 8.74 -7.71 -21.03
N ILE A 178 7.95 -7.88 -19.98
CA ILE A 178 7.83 -9.16 -19.27
C ILE A 178 7.24 -10.21 -20.21
N ALA A 179 6.19 -9.86 -20.97
CA ALA A 179 5.56 -10.76 -21.95
C ALA A 179 6.54 -11.20 -23.04
N GLN A 180 7.36 -10.27 -23.54
CA GLN A 180 8.43 -10.60 -24.50
C GLN A 180 9.45 -11.57 -23.90
N LEU A 181 9.90 -11.34 -22.66
CA LEU A 181 10.83 -12.23 -21.98
C LEU A 181 10.24 -13.62 -21.72
N TYR A 182 8.94 -13.69 -21.43
CA TYR A 182 8.22 -14.95 -21.20
C TYR A 182 7.81 -15.64 -22.51
N GLY A 183 8.04 -15.01 -23.67
CA GLY A 183 7.76 -15.58 -24.98
C GLY A 183 6.27 -15.76 -25.30
N HIS A 184 5.36 -15.14 -24.54
CA HIS A 184 3.92 -15.21 -24.79
C HIS A 184 3.18 -13.98 -24.26
N PRO A 185 2.00 -13.64 -24.81
CA PRO A 185 1.19 -12.53 -24.31
C PRO A 185 0.79 -12.73 -22.85
N LEU A 186 0.99 -11.69 -22.03
CA LEU A 186 0.59 -11.67 -20.63
C LEU A 186 -0.55 -10.68 -20.40
N THR A 187 -1.49 -11.05 -19.53
CA THR A 187 -2.51 -10.16 -18.99
C THR A 187 -2.24 -9.89 -17.52
N PRO A 188 -2.71 -8.75 -16.97
CA PRO A 188 -2.67 -8.52 -15.53
C PRO A 188 -3.30 -9.67 -14.75
N GLY A 189 -2.63 -10.10 -13.69
CA GLY A 189 -3.13 -11.09 -12.75
C GLY A 189 -4.22 -10.52 -11.85
N TRP A 190 -4.93 -11.41 -11.15
CA TRP A 190 -6.07 -11.03 -10.32
C TRP A 190 -5.67 -10.13 -9.14
N GLY A 191 -4.41 -10.18 -8.70
CA GLY A 191 -3.89 -9.34 -7.64
C GLY A 191 -3.95 -7.85 -7.95
N VAL A 192 -3.72 -7.47 -9.22
CA VAL A 192 -3.81 -6.08 -9.68
C VAL A 192 -5.23 -5.54 -9.45
N TYR A 193 -6.25 -6.30 -9.82
CA TYR A 193 -7.64 -5.89 -9.67
C TYR A 193 -8.07 -5.87 -8.21
N LEU A 194 -7.67 -6.86 -7.41
CA LEU A 194 -8.02 -6.90 -5.99
C LEU A 194 -7.37 -5.76 -5.21
N MET A 195 -6.11 -5.43 -5.51
CA MET A 195 -5.44 -4.25 -4.97
C MET A 195 -6.20 -2.97 -5.37
N GLY A 196 -6.60 -2.91 -6.64
CA GLY A 196 -7.39 -1.82 -7.21
C GLY A 196 -8.71 -1.58 -6.47
N ILE A 197 -9.46 -2.65 -6.22
CA ILE A 197 -10.72 -2.61 -5.47
C ILE A 197 -10.50 -2.14 -4.03
N GLY A 198 -9.48 -2.66 -3.36
CA GLY A 198 -9.14 -2.29 -1.99
C GLY A 198 -8.83 -0.80 -1.86
N PHE A 199 -7.79 -0.30 -2.55
CA PHE A 199 -7.43 1.12 -2.46
C PHE A 199 -8.48 2.04 -3.08
N GLY A 200 -9.12 1.64 -4.18
CA GLY A 200 -10.22 2.39 -4.78
C GLY A 200 -11.38 2.57 -3.80
N GLY A 201 -11.75 1.51 -3.07
CA GLY A 201 -12.75 1.59 -2.00
C GLY A 201 -12.33 2.53 -0.88
N VAL A 202 -11.06 2.50 -0.45
CA VAL A 202 -10.54 3.44 0.56
C VAL A 202 -10.67 4.89 0.10
N VAL A 203 -10.30 5.19 -1.15
CA VAL A 203 -10.41 6.53 -1.73
C VAL A 203 -11.87 6.99 -1.76
N ILE A 204 -12.79 6.13 -2.23
CA ILE A 204 -14.21 6.45 -2.28
C ILE A 204 -14.76 6.75 -0.89
N LEU A 205 -14.46 5.91 0.11
CA LEU A 205 -14.90 6.16 1.50
C LEU A 205 -14.31 7.46 2.05
N ALA A 206 -13.04 7.75 1.80
CA ALA A 206 -12.40 8.98 2.23
C ALA A 206 -13.07 10.23 1.63
N LEU A 207 -13.46 10.19 0.36
CA LEU A 207 -14.18 11.28 -0.30
C LEU A 207 -15.59 11.46 0.30
N ILE A 208 -16.31 10.36 0.57
CA ILE A 208 -17.62 10.41 1.23
C ILE A 208 -17.52 11.06 2.62
N GLU A 209 -16.50 10.70 3.41
CA GLU A 209 -16.21 11.35 4.69
C GLU A 209 -15.79 12.81 4.52
N GLY A 210 -15.04 13.10 3.46
CA GLY A 210 -14.59 14.44 3.09
C GLY A 210 -15.72 15.42 2.73
N MET A 211 -16.84 14.96 2.20
CA MET A 211 -17.97 15.81 1.82
C MET A 211 -18.90 16.19 2.99
N LYS A 212 -18.65 15.67 4.20
CA LYS A 212 -19.48 16.00 5.38
C LYS A 212 -19.26 17.47 5.79
N PRO A 213 -20.31 18.22 6.17
CA PRO A 213 -20.15 19.56 6.73
C PRO A 213 -19.39 19.51 8.06
N SER A 214 -18.47 20.46 8.27
CA SER A 214 -17.82 20.68 9.57
C SER A 214 -18.81 21.43 10.47
N TYR A 215 -19.37 20.77 11.47
CA TYR A 215 -20.13 21.43 12.54
C TYR A 215 -19.22 21.69 13.74
#